data_AF-A0A925BHM6-F1
#
_entry.id   AF-A0A925BHM6-F1
#
_cell.length_a   1.000
_cell.length_b   1.000
_cell.length_c   1.000
_cell.angle_alpha   90.00
_cell.angle_beta   90.00
_cell.angle_gamma   90.00
#
_symmetry.space_group_name_H-M   'P 1'
#
loop_
_entity.id
_entity.type
_entity.pdbx_description
1 polymer ?
#
loop_
_entity_poly.entity_id
_entity_poly.type
_entity_poly.pdbx_seq_one_letter_code
_entity_poly.pdbx_strand_id
1 'polypeptide(L)'
;MGYELSAFIARQGTFLPFRELSDRITVAPLEQGFELLLHDMILREALNISYDESADESKDLPLDRAMIEKATEWSQKTPISYVEAEFLGGNGYQHAALWRSGALALLPSANGEWFQHHHVSKHERPINSVLRVLGVLAGNSEDEFAALGLNRYRDPSDWFEAFTPYSSGDYDPYLL
;
A
#
# COMPACT_ATOMS: atom_id res chain seq x y z
N MET A 1 -5.73 12.38 15.97
CA MET A 1 -6.16 11.16 15.26
C MET A 1 -5.16 10.91 14.15
N GLY A 2 -4.53 9.74 14.18
CA GLY A 2 -3.56 9.34 13.19
C GLY A 2 -4.20 8.93 11.87
N TYR A 3 -3.38 8.68 10.87
CA TYR A 3 -3.73 7.91 9.68
C TYR A 3 -2.59 6.92 9.48
N GLU A 4 -2.92 5.65 9.25
CA GLU A 4 -1.95 4.59 8.99
C GLU A 4 -2.47 3.71 7.85
N LEU A 5 -1.62 3.46 6.86
CA LEU A 5 -1.91 2.52 5.77
C LEU A 5 -0.59 1.99 5.24
N SER A 6 -0.49 0.68 5.07
CA SER A 6 0.52 0.00 4.26
C SER A 6 -0.19 -0.99 3.35
N ALA A 7 -0.08 -0.83 2.02
CA ALA A 7 -0.85 -1.66 1.09
C ALA A 7 -0.27 -1.72 -0.32
N PHE A 8 -0.64 -2.80 -1.03
CA PHE A 8 -0.49 -2.91 -2.48
C PHE A 8 -1.77 -2.49 -3.20
N ILE A 9 -1.64 -1.86 -4.36
CA ILE A 9 -2.73 -1.39 -5.19
C ILE A 9 -2.52 -1.87 -6.63
N ALA A 10 -3.58 -2.43 -7.21
CA ALA A 10 -3.58 -2.98 -8.56
C ALA A 10 -4.96 -2.89 -9.21
N ARG A 11 -5.08 -3.28 -10.47
CA ARG A 11 -6.38 -3.41 -11.14
C ARG A 11 -7.21 -4.49 -10.47
N GLN A 12 -8.52 -4.27 -10.41
CA GLN A 12 -9.46 -5.23 -9.82
C GLN A 12 -9.29 -6.63 -10.44
N GLY A 13 -9.25 -7.66 -9.59
CA GLY A 13 -9.05 -9.05 -9.99
C GLY A 13 -7.61 -9.55 -9.88
N THR A 14 -6.65 -8.69 -9.50
CA THR A 14 -5.24 -9.04 -9.29
C THR A 14 -5.04 -9.88 -8.01
N PHE A 15 -5.71 -9.50 -6.93
CA PHE A 15 -5.51 -10.00 -5.58
C PHE A 15 -6.57 -11.04 -5.16
N LEU A 16 -7.52 -11.38 -6.02
CA LEU A 16 -8.50 -12.43 -5.74
C LEU A 16 -7.86 -13.77 -5.31
N PRO A 17 -6.75 -14.25 -5.90
CA PRO A 17 -6.12 -15.51 -5.47
C PRO A 17 -5.63 -15.50 -4.02
N PHE A 18 -5.37 -14.32 -3.42
CA PHE A 18 -4.89 -14.24 -2.04
C PHE A 18 -6.00 -14.57 -1.04
N ARG A 19 -7.26 -14.33 -1.40
CA ARG A 19 -8.41 -14.76 -0.57
C ARG A 19 -8.54 -16.28 -0.46
N GLU A 20 -7.91 -17.04 -1.36
CA GLU A 20 -7.87 -18.51 -1.28
C GLU A 20 -6.80 -19.00 -0.28
N LEU A 21 -5.81 -18.17 0.05
CA LEU A 21 -4.78 -18.50 1.04
C LEU A 21 -5.32 -18.36 2.48
N SER A 22 -6.12 -17.32 2.72
CA SER A 22 -6.76 -17.06 4.01
C SER A 22 -7.93 -16.09 3.83
N ASP A 23 -9.03 -16.32 4.55
CA ASP A 23 -10.18 -15.42 4.62
C ASP A 23 -9.94 -14.18 5.50
N ARG A 24 -8.82 -14.16 6.24
CA ARG A 24 -8.33 -13.01 7.00
C ARG A 24 -7.57 -12.00 6.12
N ILE A 25 -7.20 -12.35 4.88
CA ILE A 25 -6.51 -11.40 3.99
C ILE A 25 -7.49 -10.32 3.52
N THR A 26 -7.13 -9.07 3.78
CA THR A 26 -7.92 -7.91 3.38
C THR A 26 -7.64 -7.54 1.93
N VAL A 27 -8.58 -7.90 1.04
CA VAL A 27 -8.65 -7.35 -0.33
C VAL A 27 -9.87 -6.46 -0.44
N ALA A 28 -9.69 -5.17 -0.68
CA ALA A 28 -10.77 -4.19 -0.72
C ALA A 28 -10.92 -3.57 -2.12
N PRO A 29 -12.14 -3.50 -2.69
CA PRO A 29 -12.36 -2.71 -3.89
C PRO A 29 -12.09 -1.23 -3.61
N LEU A 30 -11.42 -0.60 -4.56
CA LEU A 30 -11.19 0.83 -4.63
C LEU A 30 -11.97 1.41 -5.83
N GLU A 31 -12.00 2.73 -5.91
CA GLU A 31 -12.63 3.41 -7.03
C GLU A 31 -11.89 3.14 -8.35
N GLN A 32 -12.51 3.48 -9.48
CA GLN A 32 -11.89 3.44 -10.83
C GLN A 32 -11.40 2.03 -11.26
N GLY A 33 -11.95 0.97 -10.69
CA GLY A 33 -11.62 -0.42 -11.04
C GLY A 33 -10.25 -0.85 -10.51
N PHE A 34 -9.84 -0.30 -9.37
CA PHE A 34 -8.67 -0.74 -8.62
C PHE A 34 -9.10 -1.53 -7.38
N GLU A 35 -8.13 -2.17 -6.75
CA GLU A 35 -8.28 -2.85 -5.47
C GLU A 35 -7.02 -2.68 -4.64
N LEU A 36 -7.22 -2.81 -3.34
CA LEU A 36 -6.22 -2.73 -2.29
C LEU A 36 -6.00 -4.12 -1.72
N LEU A 37 -4.74 -4.51 -1.55
CA LEU A 37 -4.33 -5.64 -0.73
C LEU A 37 -3.57 -5.06 0.46
N LEU A 38 -4.12 -5.21 1.66
CA LEU A 38 -3.49 -4.71 2.88
C LEU A 38 -2.16 -5.45 3.10
N HIS A 39 -1.10 -4.71 3.37
CA HIS A 39 0.21 -5.27 3.71
C HIS A 39 0.33 -5.28 5.24
N ASP A 40 -0.05 -6.41 5.81
CA ASP A 40 -0.02 -6.69 7.24
C ASP A 40 0.64 -8.05 7.51
N MET A 41 0.73 -8.42 8.79
CA MET A 41 1.28 -9.71 9.20
C MET A 41 0.45 -10.90 8.70
N ILE A 42 -0.85 -10.73 8.53
CA ILE A 42 -1.75 -11.76 8.01
C ILE A 42 -1.40 -12.11 6.56
N LEU A 43 -1.13 -11.11 5.71
CA LEU A 43 -0.66 -11.35 4.35
C LEU A 43 0.70 -12.06 4.36
N ARG A 44 1.63 -11.63 5.21
CA ARG A 44 2.97 -12.21 5.31
C ARG A 44 2.93 -13.68 5.73
N GLU A 45 2.14 -13.99 6.75
CA GLU A 45 1.90 -15.36 7.21
C GLU A 45 1.31 -16.23 6.10
N ALA A 46 0.27 -15.74 5.43
CA ALA A 46 -0.38 -16.46 4.33
C ALA A 46 0.56 -16.72 3.13
N LEU A 47 1.54 -15.85 2.90
CA LEU A 47 2.59 -16.04 1.90
C LEU A 47 3.78 -16.86 2.38
N ASN A 48 3.77 -17.29 3.66
CA ASN A 48 4.87 -17.96 4.33
C ASN A 48 6.18 -17.15 4.23
N ILE A 49 6.08 -15.83 4.40
CA ILE A 49 7.19 -14.88 4.40
C ILE A 49 7.47 -14.50 5.85
N SER A 50 8.60 -14.97 6.38
CA SER A 50 9.10 -14.51 7.67
C SER A 50 9.57 -13.07 7.55
N TYR A 51 9.30 -12.27 8.58
CA TYR A 51 9.93 -10.97 8.74
C TYR A 51 11.44 -11.16 8.93
N ASP A 52 12.24 -10.51 8.08
CA ASP A 52 13.70 -10.53 8.18
C ASP A 52 14.18 -9.19 8.76
N GLU A 53 14.38 -9.14 10.07
CA GLU A 53 14.95 -7.96 10.77
C GLU A 53 16.35 -7.57 10.25
N SER A 54 17.05 -8.49 9.59
CA SER A 54 18.39 -8.27 9.04
C SER A 54 18.39 -7.82 7.58
N ALA A 55 17.23 -7.89 6.91
CA ALA A 55 17.08 -7.27 5.61
C ALA A 55 17.19 -5.76 5.79
N ASP A 56 18.25 -5.18 5.22
CA ASP A 56 18.46 -3.73 5.16
C ASP A 56 17.20 -3.14 4.51
N GLU A 57 16.27 -2.65 5.32
CA GLU A 57 15.14 -1.87 4.84
C GLU A 57 15.75 -0.81 3.96
N SER A 58 15.45 -0.86 2.66
CA SER A 58 15.99 0.16 1.79
C SER A 58 15.49 1.48 2.35
N LYS A 59 16.40 2.42 2.64
CA LYS A 59 16.02 3.72 3.26
C LYS A 59 14.92 4.46 2.49
N ASP A 60 14.70 4.06 1.24
CA ASP A 60 13.77 4.65 0.30
C ASP A 60 12.39 3.96 0.29
N LEU A 61 12.31 2.69 0.75
CA LEU A 61 11.09 1.87 0.71
C LEU A 61 11.05 0.87 1.89
N PRO A 62 10.05 0.96 2.78
CA PRO A 62 9.83 0.09 3.94
C PRO A 62 9.25 -1.28 3.53
N LEU A 63 9.91 -1.95 2.59
CA LEU A 63 9.62 -3.33 2.22
C LEU A 63 10.93 -4.12 2.27
N ASP A 64 10.87 -5.28 2.92
CA ASP A 64 11.98 -6.22 2.87
C ASP A 64 12.14 -6.84 1.46
N ARG A 65 13.26 -7.54 1.28
CA ARG A 65 13.60 -8.19 0.02
C ARG A 65 12.53 -9.18 -0.44
N ALA A 66 11.93 -9.96 0.45
CA ALA A 66 10.95 -10.98 0.09
C ALA A 66 9.66 -10.35 -0.47
N MET A 67 9.21 -9.25 0.14
CA MET A 67 8.06 -8.50 -0.36
C MET A 67 8.36 -7.77 -1.66
N ILE A 68 9.57 -7.24 -1.86
CA ILE A 68 10.00 -6.68 -3.14
C ILE A 68 10.01 -7.76 -4.24
N GLU A 69 10.51 -8.96 -3.94
CA GLU A 69 10.51 -10.10 -4.86
C GLU A 69 9.06 -10.50 -5.23
N LYS A 70 8.14 -10.49 -4.27
CA LYS A 70 6.71 -10.73 -4.53
C LYS A 70 6.06 -9.65 -5.37
N ALA A 71 6.27 -8.37 -5.05
CA ALA A 71 5.77 -7.26 -5.87
C ALA A 71 6.29 -7.37 -7.31
N THR A 72 7.57 -7.74 -7.47
CA THR A 72 8.20 -8.00 -8.77
C THR A 72 7.50 -9.14 -9.51
N GLU A 73 7.28 -10.28 -8.86
CA GLU A 73 6.58 -11.45 -9.41
C GLU A 73 5.15 -11.08 -9.87
N TRP A 74 4.36 -10.48 -8.98
CA TRP A 74 2.98 -10.11 -9.28
C TRP A 74 2.90 -9.07 -10.41
N SER A 75 3.89 -8.17 -10.49
CA SER A 75 3.93 -7.12 -11.51
C SER A 75 4.13 -7.63 -12.95
N GLN A 76 4.47 -8.91 -13.13
CA GLN A 76 4.60 -9.52 -14.45
C GLN A 76 3.24 -9.62 -15.17
N LYS A 77 2.14 -9.72 -14.42
CA LYS A 77 0.77 -9.86 -14.97
C LYS A 77 0.09 -8.50 -15.14
N THR A 78 0.27 -7.62 -14.18
CA THR A 78 -0.36 -6.29 -14.14
C THR A 78 0.54 -5.33 -13.37
N PRO A 79 0.59 -4.03 -13.69
CA PRO A 79 1.26 -3.06 -12.84
C PRO A 79 0.71 -3.07 -11.41
N ILE A 80 1.60 -2.96 -10.42
CA ILE A 80 1.26 -2.97 -8.98
C ILE A 80 2.06 -1.86 -8.30
N SER A 81 1.40 -1.07 -7.48
CA SER A 81 2.08 -0.11 -6.61
C SER A 81 2.01 -0.53 -5.14
N TYR A 82 3.08 -0.26 -4.40
CA TYR A 82 3.05 -0.21 -2.95
C TYR A 82 2.83 1.24 -2.51
N VAL A 83 2.04 1.43 -1.46
CA VAL A 83 1.84 2.72 -0.82
C VAL A 83 1.88 2.55 0.69
N GLU A 84 2.54 3.48 1.36
CA GLU A 84 2.55 3.58 2.82
C GLU A 84 2.40 5.02 3.25
N ALA A 85 1.58 5.25 4.27
CA ALA A 85 1.42 6.56 4.88
C ALA A 85 1.17 6.44 6.38
N GLU A 86 1.89 7.24 7.15
CA GLU A 86 1.62 7.48 8.57
C GLU A 86 1.52 8.99 8.80
N PHE A 87 0.40 9.47 9.35
CA PHE A 87 0.22 10.88 9.72
C PHE A 87 -0.10 11.01 11.20
N LEU A 88 0.82 11.58 11.99
CA LEU A 88 0.62 11.89 13.40
C LEU A 88 0.73 13.39 13.65
N GLY A 89 -0.40 14.04 13.99
CA GLY A 89 -0.39 15.44 14.45
C GLY A 89 0.01 16.49 13.40
N GLY A 90 -0.13 16.19 12.10
CA GLY A 90 0.18 17.11 10.99
C GLY A 90 1.54 16.89 10.34
N ASN A 91 2.43 16.14 11.01
CA ASN A 91 3.64 15.57 10.42
C ASN A 91 3.40 14.11 10.07
N GLY A 92 4.03 13.64 9.01
CA GLY A 92 3.98 12.24 8.64
C GLY A 92 4.79 11.98 7.40
N TYR A 93 4.93 10.71 7.07
CA TYR A 93 5.72 10.25 5.96
C TYR A 93 4.86 9.49 4.97
N GLN A 94 5.34 9.41 3.74
CA GLN A 94 4.77 8.59 2.70
C GLN A 94 5.89 7.86 1.99
N HIS A 95 5.71 6.57 1.79
CA HIS A 95 6.51 5.78 0.86
C HIS A 95 5.61 5.25 -0.25
N ALA A 96 6.20 5.11 -1.43
CA ALA A 96 5.49 4.55 -2.54
C ALA A 96 6.47 3.93 -3.54
N ALA A 97 6.04 2.89 -4.23
CA ALA A 97 6.80 2.30 -5.32
C ALA A 97 5.83 1.71 -6.35
N LEU A 98 6.26 1.63 -7.61
CA LEU A 98 5.52 1.02 -8.69
C LEU A 98 6.40 -0.01 -9.39
N TRP A 99 5.88 -1.22 -9.55
CA TRP A 99 6.45 -2.25 -10.39
C TRP A 99 5.60 -2.45 -11.64
N ARG A 100 6.27 -2.71 -12.76
CA ARG A 100 5.65 -3.02 -14.05
C ARG A 100 6.52 -4.00 -14.81
N SER A 101 5.90 -5.05 -15.34
CA SER A 101 6.57 -6.05 -16.16
C SER A 101 7.77 -6.72 -15.47
N GLY A 102 7.66 -6.98 -14.16
CA GLY A 102 8.73 -7.64 -13.39
C GLY A 102 9.92 -6.73 -13.05
N ALA A 103 9.75 -5.41 -13.05
CA ALA A 103 10.79 -4.46 -12.67
C ALA A 103 10.23 -3.27 -11.89
N LEU A 104 11.05 -2.70 -11.01
CA LEU A 104 10.76 -1.44 -10.33
C LEU A 104 10.77 -0.31 -11.38
N ALA A 105 9.59 0.27 -11.62
CA ALA A 105 9.36 1.26 -12.68
C ALA A 105 9.39 2.70 -12.15
N LEU A 106 8.98 2.91 -10.90
CA LEU A 106 9.04 4.21 -10.24
C LEU A 106 9.24 4.00 -8.73
N LEU A 107 10.20 4.72 -8.17
CA LEU A 107 10.43 4.87 -6.74
C LEU A 107 10.60 6.37 -6.49
N PRO A 108 9.55 7.09 -6.06
CA PRO A 108 9.67 8.51 -5.75
C PRO A 108 10.70 8.69 -4.62
N SER A 109 11.88 9.19 -4.97
CA SER A 109 12.94 9.44 -4.01
C SER A 109 12.55 10.64 -3.14
N ALA A 110 12.50 10.41 -1.83
CA ALA A 110 12.95 11.41 -0.88
C ALA A 110 14.48 11.45 -1.05
N ASN A 111 15.08 12.57 -1.40
CA ASN A 111 16.52 12.70 -1.66
C ASN A 111 17.38 12.53 -0.37
N GLY A 112 17.16 11.47 0.41
CA GLY A 112 17.61 11.36 1.81
C GLY A 112 16.93 12.36 2.76
N GLU A 113 16.05 13.22 2.25
CA GLU A 113 15.25 14.17 3.01
C GLU A 113 13.82 13.66 3.04
N TRP A 114 13.37 13.23 4.23
CA TRP A 114 11.95 13.02 4.53
C TRP A 114 11.12 14.06 3.81
N PHE A 115 10.09 13.65 3.06
CA PHE A 115 9.12 14.59 2.48
C PHE A 115 8.39 15.29 3.63
N GLN A 116 9.01 16.33 4.19
CA GLN A 116 8.36 17.20 5.13
C GLN A 116 7.23 17.84 4.34
N HIS A 117 6.01 17.53 4.76
CA HIS A 117 4.71 17.89 4.17
C HIS A 117 4.55 19.34 3.67
N HIS A 118 5.47 20.23 4.03
CA HIS A 118 5.42 21.67 3.91
C HIS A 118 6.07 22.22 2.62
N HIS A 119 6.75 21.42 1.80
CA HIS A 119 7.52 21.92 0.64
C HIS A 119 7.12 21.39 -0.74
N VAL A 120 6.18 20.45 -0.84
CA VAL A 120 5.70 19.88 -2.10
C VAL A 120 4.18 19.88 -2.17
N SER A 121 3.64 20.13 -3.38
CA SER A 121 2.19 20.07 -3.59
C SER A 121 1.67 18.64 -3.32
N LYS A 122 0.39 18.49 -2.95
CA LYS A 122 -0.21 17.17 -2.72
C LYS A 122 0.01 16.23 -3.92
N HIS A 123 -0.05 16.76 -5.14
CA HIS A 123 0.13 16.01 -6.39
C HIS A 123 1.55 15.48 -6.63
N GLU A 124 2.56 16.06 -5.99
CA GLU A 124 3.97 15.68 -6.07
C GLU A 124 4.39 14.72 -4.95
N ARG A 125 3.47 14.42 -4.02
CA ARG A 125 3.75 13.47 -2.96
C ARG A 125 3.94 12.05 -3.51
N PRO A 126 4.71 11.19 -2.83
CA PRO A 126 5.07 9.85 -3.32
C PRO A 126 3.86 9.02 -3.78
N ILE A 127 2.81 8.96 -2.96
CA ILE A 127 1.62 8.14 -3.27
C ILE A 127 0.91 8.67 -4.52
N ASN A 128 0.59 9.96 -4.57
CA ASN A 128 -0.10 10.55 -5.74
C ASN A 128 0.73 10.39 -7.02
N SER A 129 2.06 10.45 -6.92
CA SER A 129 2.96 10.23 -8.05
C SER A 129 2.87 8.80 -8.61
N VAL A 130 2.92 7.77 -7.76
CA VAL A 130 2.79 6.37 -8.25
C VAL A 130 1.38 6.07 -8.74
N LEU A 131 0.35 6.59 -8.07
CA LEU A 131 -1.06 6.35 -8.46
C LEU A 131 -1.36 6.94 -9.84
N ARG A 132 -0.83 8.14 -10.13
CA ARG A 132 -0.96 8.76 -11.46
C ARG A 132 -0.32 7.90 -12.55
N VAL A 133 0.88 7.38 -12.31
CA VAL A 133 1.57 6.51 -13.27
C VAL A 133 0.89 5.14 -13.39
N LEU A 134 0.28 4.64 -12.31
CA LEU A 134 -0.57 3.45 -12.30
C LEU A 134 -1.87 3.67 -13.12
N GLY A 135 -2.24 4.91 -13.38
CA GLY A 135 -3.39 5.29 -14.22
C GLY A 135 -4.63 5.74 -13.45
N VAL A 136 -4.47 6.14 -12.18
CA VAL A 136 -5.52 6.79 -11.39
C VAL A 136 -5.70 8.23 -11.87
N LEU A 137 -6.96 8.65 -12.03
CA LEU A 137 -7.31 10.01 -12.41
C LEU A 137 -7.89 10.74 -11.21
N ALA A 138 -7.36 11.91 -10.85
CA ALA A 138 -7.91 12.72 -9.76
C ALA A 138 -9.36 13.18 -10.05
N GLY A 139 -9.65 13.55 -11.31
CA GLY A 139 -10.99 14.01 -11.71
C GLY A 139 -11.41 15.26 -10.94
N ASN A 140 -12.56 15.19 -10.26
CA ASN A 140 -13.10 16.27 -9.42
C ASN A 140 -12.64 16.16 -7.94
N SER A 141 -11.90 15.11 -7.58
CA SER A 141 -11.35 14.95 -6.24
C SER A 141 -10.10 15.81 -6.05
N GLU A 142 -9.71 16.03 -4.80
CA GLU A 142 -8.54 16.86 -4.47
C GLU A 142 -7.24 16.32 -5.08
N ASP A 143 -7.05 15.00 -5.06
CA ASP A 143 -5.89 14.32 -5.63
C ASP A 143 -6.21 12.85 -5.96
N GLU A 144 -5.22 12.13 -6.50
CA GLU A 144 -5.34 10.71 -6.85
C GLU A 144 -5.67 9.82 -5.64
N PHE A 145 -5.11 10.13 -4.47
CA PHE A 145 -5.37 9.42 -3.21
C PHE A 145 -6.85 9.48 -2.82
N ALA A 146 -7.43 10.69 -2.81
CA ALA A 146 -8.84 10.88 -2.54
C ALA A 146 -9.73 10.30 -3.65
N ALA A 147 -9.32 10.44 -4.92
CA ALA A 147 -10.05 9.90 -6.07
C ALA A 147 -10.13 8.38 -6.10
N LEU A 148 -9.18 7.70 -5.46
CA LEU A 148 -9.14 6.25 -5.35
C LEU A 148 -9.90 5.73 -4.12
N GLY A 149 -10.33 6.62 -3.21
CA GLY A 149 -11.03 6.27 -1.98
C GLY A 149 -10.13 5.80 -0.84
N LEU A 150 -8.83 6.12 -0.87
CA LEU A 150 -7.89 5.74 0.19
C LEU A 150 -8.15 6.51 1.51
N ASN A 151 -8.84 7.64 1.44
CA ASN A 151 -9.28 8.42 2.60
C ASN A 151 -10.51 7.83 3.33
N ARG A 152 -11.06 6.70 2.87
CA ARG A 152 -12.27 6.07 3.42
C ARG A 152 -12.07 5.58 4.85
N TYR A 153 -10.93 4.96 5.13
CA TYR A 153 -10.58 4.41 6.44
C TYR A 153 -9.18 4.89 6.80
N ARG A 154 -8.99 5.27 8.07
CA ARG A 154 -7.74 5.84 8.57
C ARG A 154 -6.87 4.85 9.33
N ASP A 155 -7.47 3.73 9.73
CA ASP A 155 -6.84 2.68 10.52
C ASP A 155 -6.89 1.37 9.71
N PRO A 156 -5.81 0.59 9.64
CA PRO A 156 -5.81 -0.72 8.99
C PRO A 156 -6.89 -1.67 9.52
N SER A 157 -7.23 -1.58 10.82
CA SER A 157 -8.28 -2.42 11.42
C SER A 157 -9.67 -2.13 10.87
N ASP A 158 -9.96 -0.89 10.48
CA ASP A 158 -11.23 -0.51 9.84
C ASP A 158 -11.33 -1.13 8.43
N TRP A 159 -10.21 -1.22 7.70
CA TRP A 159 -10.16 -1.92 6.41
C TRP A 159 -10.40 -3.42 6.59
N PHE A 160 -9.76 -4.02 7.59
CA PHE A 160 -9.91 -5.44 7.91
C PHE A 160 -11.36 -5.78 8.29
N GLU A 161 -11.97 -5.05 9.23
CA GLU A 161 -13.35 -5.28 9.66
C GLU A 161 -14.36 -5.09 8.52
N ALA A 162 -14.12 -4.12 7.63
CA ALA A 162 -15.04 -3.84 6.53
C ALA A 162 -15.01 -4.91 5.41
N PHE A 163 -13.90 -5.63 5.24
CA PHE A 163 -13.69 -6.51 4.07
C PHE A 163 -13.37 -7.97 4.40
N THR A 164 -13.38 -8.33 5.68
CA THR A 164 -13.29 -9.71 6.17
C THR A 164 -14.53 -10.04 7.03
N PRO A 165 -14.81 -11.32 7.35
CA PRO A 165 -15.90 -11.66 8.26
C PRO A 165 -15.55 -11.44 9.75
N TYR A 166 -14.37 -10.89 10.04
CA TYR A 166 -13.82 -10.74 11.38
C TYR A 166 -13.95 -9.31 11.90
N SER A 167 -13.90 -9.13 13.21
CA SER A 167 -13.97 -7.80 13.83
C SER A 167 -12.58 -7.16 13.92
N SER A 168 -12.51 -5.84 14.10
CA SER A 168 -11.24 -5.15 14.41
C SER A 168 -10.53 -5.71 15.66
N GLY A 169 -11.26 -6.34 16.60
CA GLY A 169 -10.67 -7.02 17.76
C GLY A 169 -9.91 -8.32 17.42
N ASP A 170 -10.16 -8.89 16.25
CA ASP A 170 -9.44 -10.06 15.71
C ASP A 170 -8.26 -9.64 14.81
N TYR A 171 -8.05 -8.34 14.64
CA TYR A 171 -6.97 -7.77 13.87
C TYR A 171 -5.80 -7.43 14.79
N ASP A 172 -4.65 -8.03 14.52
CA ASP A 172 -3.39 -7.62 15.12
C ASP A 172 -2.39 -7.31 14.01
N PRO A 173 -2.07 -6.03 13.77
CA PRO A 173 -1.10 -5.67 12.74
C PRO A 173 0.33 -6.03 13.12
N TYR A 174 0.61 -6.39 14.38
CA TYR A 174 1.97 -6.53 14.92
C TYR A 174 2.27 -7.92 15.51
N LEU A 175 1.30 -8.81 15.68
CA LEU A 175 1.50 -10.17 16.20
C LEU A 175 1.37 -11.25 15.12
N LEU A 176 2.29 -12.22 15.19
CA LEU A 176 2.20 -13.55 14.57
C LEU A 176 1.27 -14.46 15.39
#